data_AF-A0A815JWK6-F1
#
_entry.id   AF-A0A815JWK6-F1
#
_cell.length_a   1.000
_cell.length_b   1.000
_cell.length_c   1.000
_cell.angle_alpha   90.00
_cell.angle_beta   90.00
_cell.angle_gamma   90.00
#
_symmetry.space_group_name_H-M   'P 1'
#
loop_
_entity.id
_entity.type
_entity.pdbx_description
1 polymer ?
#
loop_
_entity_poly.entity_id
_entity_poly.type
_entity_poly.pdbx_seq_one_letter_code
_entity_poly.pdbx_strand_id
1 'polypeptide(L)'
;MWQWRKSSRDIWQSYSDIENAIIEDAYHQNDKQVELDNNITIDLKKNIQFDSNKKKDNKSMEIRRHNNEEASSSSFITDRKRRSERFCLPPKMISKS
;
A
#
# COMPACT_ATOMS: atom_id res chain seq x y z
N MET A 1 -6.39 1.98 -6.81
CA MET A 1 -6.41 2.74 -8.07
C MET A 1 -4.99 3.18 -8.42
N TRP A 2 -4.56 3.06 -9.66
CA TRP A 2 -3.21 3.44 -10.08
C TRP A 2 -3.18 4.88 -10.61
N GLN A 3 -2.06 5.56 -10.38
CA GLN A 3 -1.82 6.94 -10.79
C GLN A 3 -0.41 7.10 -11.34
N TRP A 4 -0.22 8.04 -12.28
CA TRP A 4 1.07 8.41 -12.85
C TRP A 4 1.37 9.89 -12.62
N ARG A 5 2.66 10.21 -12.51
CA ARG A 5 3.13 11.58 -12.26
C ARG A 5 3.23 12.36 -13.56
N LYS A 6 2.35 13.35 -13.73
CA LYS A 6 2.26 14.16 -14.97
C LYS A 6 3.35 15.22 -15.08
N SER A 7 3.84 15.72 -13.95
CA SER A 7 4.79 16.83 -13.91
C SER A 7 5.63 16.82 -12.64
N SER A 8 6.73 17.56 -12.64
CA SER A 8 7.62 17.76 -11.48
C SER A 8 6.94 18.44 -10.30
N ARG A 9 5.77 19.07 -10.49
CA ARG A 9 4.98 19.74 -9.45
C ARG A 9 4.08 18.79 -8.63
N ASP A 10 4.43 17.51 -8.52
CA ASP A 10 3.67 16.48 -7.78
C ASP A 10 2.19 16.36 -8.17
N ILE A 11 1.88 16.61 -9.44
CA ILE A 11 0.55 16.40 -9.99
C ILE A 11 0.43 14.93 -10.42
N TRP A 12 -0.45 14.21 -9.75
CA TRP A 12 -0.78 12.81 -10.04
C TRP A 12 -2.07 12.73 -10.85
N GLN A 13 -2.05 11.97 -11.93
CA GLN A 13 -3.20 11.70 -12.76
C GLN A 13 -3.55 10.22 -12.69
N SER A 14 -4.83 9.90 -12.50
CA SER A 14 -5.30 8.52 -12.48
C SER A 14 -5.30 7.92 -13.88
N TYR A 15 -5.02 6.62 -13.98
CA TYR A 15 -5.31 5.85 -15.18
C TYR A 15 -6.83 5.71 -15.36
N SER A 16 -7.24 5.39 -16.59
CA SER A 16 -8.64 5.00 -16.86
C SER A 16 -9.01 3.71 -16.12
N ASP A 17 -10.31 3.46 -15.96
CA ASP A 17 -10.80 2.26 -15.26
C ASP A 17 -10.33 0.96 -15.93
N ILE A 18 -10.25 0.95 -17.26
CA ILE A 18 -9.79 -0.19 -18.06
C ILE A 18 -8.29 -0.41 -17.83
N GLU A 19 -7.47 0.62 -17.98
CA GLU A 19 -6.02 0.54 -17.75
C GLU A 19 -5.72 0.14 -16.30
N ASN A 20 -6.48 0.68 -15.33
CA ASN A 20 -6.37 0.30 -13.93
C ASN A 20 -6.60 -1.20 -13.73
N ALA A 21 -7.64 -1.77 -14.35
CA ALA A 21 -7.92 -3.20 -14.23
C ALA A 21 -6.78 -4.05 -14.80
N ILE A 22 -6.20 -3.66 -15.93
CA ILE A 22 -5.07 -4.34 -16.56
C ILE A 22 -3.82 -4.28 -15.67
N ILE A 23 -3.49 -3.10 -15.14
CA ILE A 23 -2.32 -2.92 -14.26
C ILE A 23 -2.50 -3.69 -12.94
N GLU A 24 -3.71 -3.68 -12.39
CA GLU A 24 -4.04 -4.39 -11.15
C GLU A 24 -3.96 -5.91 -11.32
N ASP A 25 -4.45 -6.44 -12.45
CA ASP A 25 -4.36 -7.86 -12.77
C ASP A 25 -2.90 -8.31 -12.92
N ALA A 26 -2.11 -7.57 -13.70
CA ALA A 26 -0.67 -7.83 -13.85
C ALA A 26 0.10 -7.74 -12.53
N TYR A 27 -0.27 -6.78 -11.66
CA TYR A 27 0.31 -6.68 -10.33
C TYR A 27 0.01 -7.92 -9.48
N HIS A 28 -1.22 -8.45 -9.52
CA HIS A 28 -1.58 -9.69 -8.82
C HIS A 28 -0.89 -10.92 -9.42
N GLN A 29 -0.66 -10.94 -10.74
CA GLN A 29 0.05 -12.02 -11.42
C GLN A 29 1.58 -11.97 -11.24
N ASN A 30 2.11 -10.96 -10.53
CA ASN A 30 3.55 -10.71 -10.36
C ASN A 30 4.30 -10.51 -11.69
N ASP A 31 3.62 -9.90 -12.67
CA ASP A 31 4.25 -9.56 -13.93
C ASP A 31 5.29 -8.46 -13.75
N LYS A 32 6.30 -8.51 -14.62
CA LYS A 32 7.40 -7.53 -14.59
C LYS A 32 7.03 -6.26 -15.31
N GLN A 33 6.26 -6.39 -16.41
CA GLN A 33 5.95 -5.30 -17.32
C GLN A 33 4.54 -5.47 -17.90
N VAL A 34 3.90 -4.35 -18.16
CA VAL A 34 2.56 -4.27 -18.75
C VAL A 34 2.61 -3.30 -19.93
N GLU A 35 2.07 -3.72 -21.07
CA GLU A 35 1.91 -2.84 -22.24
C GLU A 35 0.47 -2.35 -22.32
N LEU A 36 0.29 -1.05 -22.52
CA LEU A 36 -1.00 -0.39 -22.71
C LEU A 36 -1.14 0.09 -24.15
N ASP A 37 -2.38 0.26 -24.61
CA ASP A 37 -2.75 0.57 -26.00
C ASP A 37 -2.20 1.89 -26.57
N ASN A 38 -1.57 2.73 -25.75
CA ASN A 38 -1.00 4.02 -26.15
C ASN A 38 0.52 3.99 -26.40
N ASN A 39 1.10 2.81 -26.68
CA ASN A 39 2.55 2.57 -26.69
C ASN A 39 3.22 2.92 -25.35
N ILE A 40 2.47 2.82 -24.26
CA ILE A 40 2.98 3.06 -22.91
C ILE A 40 3.28 1.69 -22.32
N THR A 41 4.52 1.51 -21.89
CA THR A 41 4.90 0.32 -21.13
C THR A 41 5.19 0.71 -19.69
N ILE A 42 4.61 -0.05 -18.78
CA ILE A 42 4.76 0.09 -17.34
C ILE A 42 5.70 -1.00 -16.86
N ASP A 43 6.75 -0.60 -16.14
CA ASP A 43 7.62 -1.49 -15.40
C ASP A 43 7.18 -1.50 -13.94
N LEU A 44 6.46 -2.57 -13.56
CA LEU A 44 5.94 -2.75 -12.20
C LEU A 44 7.05 -2.96 -11.17
N LYS A 45 8.21 -3.47 -11.58
CA LYS A 45 9.36 -3.65 -10.68
C LYS A 45 9.98 -2.32 -10.27
N LYS A 46 10.01 -1.37 -11.20
CA LYS A 46 10.57 -0.03 -10.97
C LYS A 46 9.52 1.02 -10.65
N ASN A 47 8.23 0.69 -10.75
CA ASN A 47 7.11 1.64 -10.63
C ASN A 47 7.28 2.86 -11.54
N ILE A 48 7.65 2.62 -12.80
CA ILE A 48 7.76 3.66 -13.82
C ILE A 48 6.98 3.28 -15.07
N GLN A 49 6.42 4.28 -15.75
CA GLN A 49 5.95 4.16 -17.12
C GLN A 49 6.93 4.84 -18.07
N PHE A 50 7.02 4.33 -19.30
CA PHE A 50 7.76 4.95 -20.38
C PHE A 50 7.06 4.69 -21.71
N ASP A 51 7.32 5.56 -22.68
CA ASP A 51 6.82 5.42 -24.04
C ASP A 51 7.74 4.45 -24.81
N SER A 52 7.21 3.31 -25.23
CA SER A 52 7.97 2.25 -25.92
C SER A 52 8.42 2.63 -27.32
N ASN A 53 7.79 3.64 -27.93
CA ASN A 53 8.24 4.20 -29.20
C ASN A 53 9.36 5.23 -29.05
N LYS A 54 9.59 5.75 -27.84
CA LYS A 54 10.69 6.68 -27.57
C LYS A 54 11.87 5.92 -26.97
N LYS A 55 13.09 6.33 -27.34
CA LYS A 55 14.29 5.82 -26.66
C LYS A 55 14.11 5.99 -25.14
N LYS A 56 14.39 4.89 -24.42
CA LYS A 56 14.15 4.65 -22.98
C LYS A 56 14.57 5.82 -22.05
N ASP A 57 15.50 6.65 -22.50
CA ASP A 57 16.11 7.72 -21.71
C ASP A 57 15.31 9.03 -21.63
N ASN A 58 14.32 9.29 -22.49
CA ASN A 58 13.87 10.68 -22.64
C ASN A 58 12.69 11.10 -21.74
N LYS A 59 11.76 10.21 -21.33
CA LYS A 59 10.62 10.56 -20.46
C LYS A 59 10.03 9.35 -19.73
N SER A 60 10.70 8.82 -18.71
CA SER A 60 10.03 7.94 -17.74
C SER A 60 9.22 8.78 -16.75
N MET A 61 8.03 8.30 -16.38
CA MET A 61 7.20 8.91 -15.35
C MET A 61 6.97 7.91 -14.23
N GLU A 62 6.99 8.38 -12.99
CA GLU A 62 6.72 7.55 -11.82
C GLU A 62 5.24 7.16 -11.77
N ILE A 63 4.98 5.93 -11.34
CA ILE A 63 3.63 5.42 -11.10
C ILE A 63 3.48 4.98 -9.66
N ARG A 64 2.26 5.02 -9.14
CA ARG A 64 1.96 4.54 -7.79
C ARG A 64 0.58 3.93 -7.72
N ARG A 65 0.45 2.97 -6.81
CA ARG A 65 -0.84 2.45 -6.38
C ARG A 65 -1.36 3.29 -5.22
N HIS A 66 -2.50 3.96 -5.42
CA HIS A 66 -3.25 4.59 -4.34
C HIS A 66 -4.27 3.56 -3.82
N ASN A 67 -4.02 3.06 -2.61
CA ASN A 67 -4.99 2.26 -1.89
C ASN A 67 -5.95 3.24 -1.23
N ASN A 68 -7.20 3.28 -1.70
CA ASN A 68 -8.27 3.86 -0.89
C ASN A 68 -8.44 2.92 0.30
N GLU A 69 -7.70 3.16 1.39
CA GLU A 69 -8.03 2.64 2.71
C GLU A 69 -9.29 3.37 3.21
N GLU A 70 -10.41 3.13 2.55
CA GLU A 70 -11.73 3.12 3.19
C GLU A 70 -12.02 1.70 3.70
N ALA A 71 -10.97 0.98 4.11
CA ALA A 71 -11.10 -0.21 4.93
C ALA A 71 -11.37 0.26 6.37
N SER A 72 -12.62 0.65 6.61
CA SER A 72 -13.35 0.39 7.85
C SER A 72 -12.46 0.20 9.09
N SER A 73 -11.96 1.29 9.67
CA SER A 73 -11.60 1.29 11.10
C SER A 73 -12.89 1.41 11.93
N SER A 74 -13.78 0.45 11.75
CA SER A 74 -14.90 0.19 12.65
C SER A 74 -14.74 -1.24 13.13
N SER A 75 -14.07 -1.41 14.26
CA SER A 75 -14.24 -2.55 15.16
C SER A 75 -13.54 -2.27 16.49
N PHE A 76 -14.36 -1.84 17.44
CA PHE A 76 -14.30 -2.16 18.86
C PHE A 76 -13.26 -3.22 19.27
N ILE A 77 -12.18 -2.80 19.92
CA ILE A 77 -11.56 -3.59 20.99
C ILE A 77 -11.49 -2.69 22.22
N THR A 78 -12.55 -2.77 23.01
CA THR A 78 -12.52 -2.49 24.44
C THR A 78 -11.64 -3.52 25.16
N ASP A 79 -11.09 -3.12 26.31
CA ASP A 79 -10.44 -3.98 27.32
C ASP A 79 -8.99 -4.38 26.98
N ARG A 80 -7.96 -4.04 27.77
CA ARG A 80 -7.90 -4.21 29.22
C ARG A 80 -6.76 -3.37 29.78
N LYS A 81 -7.10 -2.28 30.46
CA LYS A 81 -6.22 -1.51 31.34
C LYS A 81 -5.86 -2.41 32.52
N ARG A 82 -4.88 -3.31 32.38
CA ARG A 82 -4.28 -4.04 33.52
C ARG A 82 -3.38 -3.08 34.30
N ARG A 83 -4.01 -2.11 34.95
CA ARG A 83 -3.52 -1.45 36.14
C ARG A 83 -4.29 -2.08 37.30
N SER A 84 -4.05 -3.37 37.54
CA SER A 84 -4.54 -4.02 38.76
C SER A 84 -3.43 -3.95 39.77
N GLU A 85 -3.79 -3.34 40.88
CA GLU A 85 -2.97 -2.87 41.95
C GLU A 85 -2.14 -3.96 42.62
N ARG A 86 -1.10 -3.46 43.30
CA ARG A 86 -0.27 -4.10 44.30
C ARG A 86 -1.12 -4.97 45.24
N PHE A 87 -1.22 -6.27 44.97
CA PHE A 87 -1.53 -7.25 46.01
C PHE A 87 -0.24 -7.57 46.76
N CYS A 88 0.21 -6.63 47.58
CA CYS A 88 1.14 -6.92 48.68
C CYS A 88 0.29 -7.38 49.86
N LEU A 89 0.01 -8.67 49.98
CA LEU A 89 -0.49 -9.25 51.22
C LEU A 89 0.67 -9.91 51.98
N PRO A 90 0.78 -9.70 53.31
CA PRO A 90 1.95 -10.01 54.12
C PRO A 90 2.14 -11.52 54.39
N PRO A 91 3.35 -11.94 54.82
CA PRO A 91 3.72 -13.35 54.95
C PRO A 91 3.08 -14.07 56.15
N LYS A 92 3.02 -15.40 55.98
CA LYS A 92 2.44 -16.45 56.83
C LYS A 92 2.79 -16.32 58.32
N MET A 93 1.78 -16.48 59.19
CA MET A 93 1.98 -16.95 60.56
C MET A 93 1.70 -18.44 60.64
N ILE A 94 2.74 -19.21 60.92
CA ILE A 94 2.67 -20.60 61.37
C ILE A 94 2.45 -20.52 62.89
N SER A 95 1.41 -21.16 63.42
CA SER A 95 1.44 -21.61 64.82
C SER A 95 1.14 -23.09 64.86
N LYS A 96 2.13 -23.84 65.34
CA LYS A 96 2.01 -25.26 65.68
C LYS A 96 1.41 -25.40 67.08
N SER A 97 0.69 -26.51 67.23
CA SER A 97 0.22 -27.17 68.47
C SER A 97 -0.97 -26.53 69.17
#